data_AF-A0A285L754-F1
#
_entry.id   AF-A0A285L754-F1
#
_cell.length_a   1.000
_cell.length_b   1.000
_cell.length_c   1.000
_cell.angle_alpha   90.00
_cell.angle_beta   90.00
_cell.angle_gamma   90.00
#
_symmetry.space_group_name_H-M   'P 1'
#
loop_
_entity.id
_entity.type
_entity.pdbx_description
1 polymer ?
#
loop_
_entity_poly.entity_id
_entity_poly.type
_entity_poly.pdbx_seq_one_letter_code
_entity_poly.pdbx_strand_id
1 'polypeptide(L)'
;MGELRHFRRHGPSWFAWDNYLIGVVGLAFAVAFGTAAAILAQAGHYPPAVAVAAFAALFAAPAAVQAIGELLAGLMLVGMLLGSIVLLPALLVSPTVRRWAKRRWARATA
;
A
#
# COMPACT_ATOMS: atom_id res chain seq x y z
N MET A 1 -30.41 -23.67 17.30
CA MET A 1 -29.08 -24.28 17.17
C MET A 1 -28.52 -23.88 15.81
N GLY A 2 -27.51 -23.04 15.63
CA GLY A 2 -26.67 -22.26 16.53
C GLY A 2 -26.00 -21.15 15.69
N GLU A 3 -25.85 -20.01 16.35
CA GLU A 3 -25.03 -18.82 16.07
C GLU A 3 -24.04 -18.89 14.90
N LEU A 4 -24.22 -18.05 13.87
CA LEU A 4 -23.65 -16.70 13.78
C LEU A 4 -22.12 -16.68 13.71
N ARG A 5 -21.66 -16.47 12.47
CA ARG A 5 -20.59 -15.53 12.11
C ARG A 5 -19.30 -15.69 12.90
N HIS A 6 -18.39 -16.47 12.34
CA HIS A 6 -16.96 -16.21 12.49
C HIS A 6 -16.68 -14.80 11.98
N PHE A 7 -16.73 -13.83 12.91
CA PHE A 7 -16.13 -12.52 12.75
C PHE A 7 -14.69 -12.75 12.32
N ARG A 8 -14.41 -12.35 11.07
CA ARG A 8 -13.06 -12.13 10.58
C ARG A 8 -12.43 -11.13 11.54
N ARG A 9 -11.63 -11.63 12.48
CA ARG A 9 -10.90 -10.82 13.46
C ARG A 9 -10.15 -9.77 12.66
N HIS A 10 -10.57 -8.51 12.83
CA HIS A 10 -9.73 -7.39 12.46
C HIS A 10 -8.47 -7.56 13.32
N GLY A 11 -7.36 -7.91 12.69
CA GLY A 11 -6.06 -7.96 13.37
C GLY A 11 -5.81 -6.63 14.08
N PRO A 12 -5.11 -6.64 15.22
CA PRO A 12 -5.07 -5.51 16.14
C PRO A 12 -4.55 -4.26 15.44
N SER A 13 -5.37 -3.20 15.45
CA SER A 13 -5.06 -1.87 14.91
C SER A 13 -3.73 -1.30 15.41
N TRP A 14 -3.24 -1.78 16.56
CA TRP A 14 -1.95 -1.45 17.14
C TRP A 14 -0.75 -1.75 16.22
N PHE A 15 -0.78 -2.88 15.50
CA PHE A 15 0.29 -3.26 14.56
C PHE A 15 0.37 -2.32 13.34
N ALA A 16 -0.75 -1.71 12.94
CA ALA A 16 -0.78 -0.74 11.86
C ALA A 16 -0.17 0.60 12.29
N TRP A 17 -0.39 1.01 13.54
CA TRP A 17 0.25 2.19 14.13
C TRP A 17 1.76 2.03 14.26
N ASP A 18 2.24 0.86 14.68
CA ASP A 18 3.67 0.59 14.79
C ASP A 18 4.39 0.70 13.44
N ASN A 19 3.83 0.10 12.38
CA ASN A 19 4.40 0.21 11.04
C ASN A 19 4.42 1.66 10.52
N TYR A 20 3.34 2.41 10.74
CA TYR A 20 3.27 3.81 10.35
C TYR A 20 4.31 4.66 11.08
N LEU A 21 4.46 4.48 12.40
CA LEU A 21 5.44 5.20 13.21
C LEU A 21 6.88 4.83 12.80
N ILE A 22 7.16 3.56 12.52
CA ILE A 22 8.46 3.11 12.01
C ILE A 22 8.75 3.80 10.66
N GLY A 23 7.77 3.89 9.77
CA GLY A 23 7.89 4.60 8.50
C GLY A 23 8.19 6.09 8.67
N VAL A 24 7.45 6.78 9.54
CA VAL A 24 7.62 8.22 9.80
C VAL A 24 8.97 8.52 10.46
N VAL A 25 9.35 7.75 11.49
CA VAL A 25 10.63 7.92 12.17
C VAL A 25 11.79 7.60 11.23
N GLY A 26 11.68 6.51 10.46
CA GLY A 26 12.67 6.18 9.42
C GLY A 26 12.81 7.29 8.38
N LEU A 27 11.70 7.85 7.90
CA LEU A 27 11.72 8.97 6.95
C LEU A 27 12.38 10.22 7.53
N ALA A 28 12.12 10.55 8.81
CA ALA A 28 12.76 11.68 9.47
C ALA A 28 14.29 11.50 9.54
N PHE A 29 14.76 10.31 9.90
CA PHE A 29 16.19 9.99 9.87
C PHE A 29 16.75 10.04 8.45
N ALA A 30 16.03 9.51 7.46
CA ALA A 30 16.45 9.56 6.06
C ALA A 30 16.65 10.99 5.56
N VAL A 31 15.74 11.91 5.89
CA VAL A 31 15.87 13.33 5.55
C VAL A 31 17.07 13.96 6.25
N ALA A 32 17.26 13.69 7.54
CA ALA A 32 18.40 14.21 8.30
C ALA A 32 19.74 13.73 7.72
N PHE A 33 19.89 12.43 7.49
CA PHE A 33 21.08 11.85 6.87
C PHE A 33 21.26 12.31 5.42
N GLY A 34 20.20 12.38 4.62
CA GLY A 34 20.27 12.89 3.26
C GLY A 34 20.76 14.33 3.19
N THR A 35 20.29 15.18 4.12
CA THR A 35 20.74 16.56 4.23
C THR A 35 22.22 16.63 4.65
N ALA A 36 22.63 15.83 5.63
CA ALA A 36 24.03 15.75 6.05
C ALA A 36 24.94 15.25 4.91
N ALA A 37 24.51 14.24 4.15
CA ALA A 37 25.22 13.74 2.98
C ALA A 37 25.36 14.82 1.91
N ALA A 38 24.31 15.61 1.65
CA ALA A 38 24.36 16.71 0.71
C ALA A 38 25.34 17.81 1.15
N ILE A 39 25.38 18.14 2.44
CA ILE A 39 26.34 19.11 3.01
C ILE A 39 27.77 18.59 2.87
N LEU A 40 28.02 17.31 3.20
CA LEU A 40 29.35 16.69 3.04
C LEU A 40 29.81 16.64 1.58
N ALA A 41 28.89 16.33 0.66
CA ALA A 41 29.19 16.34 -0.78
C ALA A 41 29.55 17.75 -1.27
N GLN A 42 28.82 18.77 -0.83
CA GLN A 42 29.14 20.17 -1.14
C GLN A 42 30.48 20.62 -0.56
N ALA A 43 30.86 20.09 0.61
CA ALA A 43 32.17 20.31 1.21
C ALA A 43 33.31 19.52 0.55
N GLY A 44 33.04 18.75 -0.52
CA GLY A 44 34.04 17.94 -1.23
C GLY A 44 34.40 16.62 -0.56
N HIS A 45 33.73 16.25 0.53
CA HIS A 45 33.95 15.00 1.25
C HIS A 45 33.09 13.87 0.68
N TYR A 46 33.40 13.43 -0.54
CA TYR A 46 32.59 12.45 -1.27
C TYR A 46 32.50 11.05 -0.62
N PRO A 47 33.59 10.41 -0.14
CA PRO A 47 33.48 9.08 0.46
C PRO A 47 32.52 9.02 1.67
N PRO A 48 32.61 9.93 2.66
CA PRO A 48 31.66 9.94 3.76
C PRO A 48 30.26 10.42 3.34
N ALA A 49 30.13 11.31 2.34
CA ALA A 49 28.82 11.67 1.79
C ALA A 49 28.07 10.45 1.24
N VAL A 50 28.76 9.58 0.51
CA VAL A 50 28.18 8.33 -0.03
C VAL A 50 27.77 7.39 1.09
N ALA A 51 28.61 7.22 2.12
CA ALA A 51 28.26 6.38 3.27
C ALA A 51 27.00 6.88 3.99
N VAL A 52 26.90 8.19 4.24
CA VAL A 52 25.74 8.80 4.89
C VAL A 52 24.49 8.72 4.00
N ALA A 53 24.64 8.88 2.69
CA ALA A 53 23.54 8.70 1.73
C ALA A 53 23.01 7.26 1.71
N ALA A 54 23.90 6.26 1.85
CA ALA A 54 23.50 4.86 1.96
C ALA A 54 22.68 4.60 3.23
N PHE A 55 23.07 5.19 4.37
CA PHE A 55 22.25 5.14 5.59
C PHE A 55 20.89 5.81 5.39
N ALA A 56 20.85 6.98 4.76
CA ALA A 56 19.58 7.66 4.45
C ALA A 56 18.63 6.76 3.63
N ALA A 57 19.15 6.07 2.61
CA ALA A 57 18.38 5.15 1.79
C ALA A 57 17.83 3.96 2.59
N LEU A 58 18.62 3.40 3.52
CA LEU A 58 18.19 2.30 4.37
C LEU A 58 17.02 2.71 5.29
N PHE A 59 17.09 3.90 5.86
CA PHE A 59 16.03 4.45 6.71
C PHE A 59 14.78 4.89 5.92
N ALA A 60 14.94 5.23 4.64
CA ALA A 60 13.81 5.55 3.75
C ALA A 60 13.07 4.29 3.24
N ALA A 61 13.71 3.12 3.25
CA ALA A 61 13.17 1.91 2.63
C ALA A 61 11.80 1.48 3.21
N PRO A 62 11.56 1.44 4.53
CA PRO A 62 10.24 1.10 5.07
C PRO A 62 9.14 2.07 4.60
N ALA A 63 9.43 3.38 4.59
CA ALA A 63 8.51 4.41 4.12
C ALA A 63 8.22 4.26 2.62
N ALA A 64 9.23 3.92 1.81
CA ALA A 64 9.06 3.67 0.38
C ALA A 64 8.19 2.43 0.10
N VAL A 65 8.43 1.33 0.81
CA VAL A 65 7.61 0.11 0.70
C VAL A 65 6.16 0.40 1.08
N GLN A 66 5.94 1.14 2.16
CA GLN A 66 4.59 1.55 2.57
C GLN A 66 3.91 2.41 1.49
N ALA A 67 4.61 3.43 0.97
CA ALA A 67 4.07 4.30 -0.06
C ALA A 67 3.68 3.53 -1.33
N ILE A 68 4.49 2.55 -1.76
CA ILE A 68 4.18 1.69 -2.89
C ILE A 68 2.93 0.85 -2.61
N GLY A 69 2.84 0.27 -1.40
CA GLY A 69 1.67 -0.50 -0.97
C GLY A 69 0.38 0.33 -1.00
N GLU A 70 0.43 1.55 -0.47
CA GLU A 70 -0.68 2.50 -0.48
C GLU A 70 -1.08 2.90 -1.90
N LEU A 71 -0.10 3.14 -2.78
CA LEU A 71 -0.35 3.49 -4.18
C LEU A 71 -1.04 2.34 -4.94
N LEU A 72 -0.55 1.10 -4.76
CA LEU A 72 -1.16 -0.09 -5.36
C LEU A 72 -2.57 -0.34 -4.83
N ALA A 73 -2.77 -0.21 -3.52
CA ALA A 73 -4.09 -0.33 -2.90
C ALA A 73 -5.05 0.72 -3.45
N GLY A 74 -4.61 1.98 -3.57
CA GLY A 74 -5.37 3.06 -4.19
C GLY A 74 -5.74 2.75 -5.64
N LEU A 75 -4.79 2.26 -6.44
CA LEU A 75 -5.04 1.88 -7.83
C LEU A 75 -6.06 0.76 -7.96
N MET A 76 -5.96 -0.28 -7.12
CA MET A 76 -6.95 -1.36 -7.07
C MET A 76 -8.33 -0.85 -6.68
N LEU A 77 -8.39 0.07 -5.71
CA LEU A 77 -9.65 0.63 -5.23
C LEU A 77 -10.33 1.47 -6.31
N VAL A 78 -9.57 2.31 -7.01
CA VAL A 78 -10.05 3.08 -8.17
C VAL A 78 -10.51 2.15 -9.30
N GLY A 79 -9.71 1.13 -9.64
CA GLY A 79 -10.06 0.15 -10.66
C GLY A 79 -11.34 -0.62 -10.33
N MET A 80 -11.50 -1.00 -9.06
CA MET A 80 -12.70 -1.68 -8.58
C MET A 80 -13.93 -0.76 -8.59
N LEU A 81 -13.77 0.51 -8.22
CA LEU A 81 -14.83 1.51 -8.27
C LEU A 81 -15.29 1.74 -9.72
N LEU A 82 -14.35 2.00 -10.63
CA LEU A 82 -14.64 2.18 -12.06
C LEU A 82 -15.30 0.93 -12.65
N GLY A 83 -14.75 -0.26 -12.36
CA GLY A 83 -15.32 -1.53 -12.77
C GLY A 83 -16.75 -1.69 -12.26
N SER A 84 -17.02 -1.32 -11.01
CA SER A 84 -18.37 -1.38 -10.42
C SER A 84 -19.34 -0.40 -11.09
N ILE A 85 -18.91 0.84 -11.34
CA ILE A 85 -19.69 1.88 -12.02
C ILE A 85 -20.12 1.41 -13.41
N VAL A 86 -19.28 0.65 -14.12
CA VAL A 86 -19.62 0.11 -15.44
C VAL A 86 -20.43 -1.18 -15.34
N LEU A 87 -20.03 -2.09 -14.45
CA LEU A 87 -20.57 -3.45 -14.38
C LEU A 87 -21.98 -3.48 -13.78
N LEU A 88 -22.27 -2.65 -12.76
CA LEU A 88 -23.59 -2.58 -12.13
C LEU A 88 -24.71 -2.19 -13.10
N PRO A 89 -24.62 -1.07 -13.85
CA PRO A 89 -25.62 -0.73 -14.85
C PRO A 89 -25.68 -1.76 -15.98
N ALA A 90 -24.54 -2.34 -16.40
CA ALA A 90 -24.54 -3.41 -17.39
C ALA A 90 -25.32 -4.66 -16.93
N LEU A 91 -25.28 -5.01 -15.64
CA LEU A 91 -26.04 -6.11 -15.05
C LEU A 91 -27.55 -5.82 -14.96
N LEU A 92 -27.92 -4.55 -14.75
CA LEU A 92 -29.31 -4.08 -14.75
C LEU A 92 -29.90 -4.16 -16.16
N VAL A 93 -29.17 -3.66 -17.16
CA VAL A 93 -29.65 -3.54 -18.53
C VAL A 93 -29.54 -4.85 -19.32
N SER A 94 -28.49 -5.67 -19.11
CA SER A 94 -28.22 -6.84 -19.97
C SER A 94 -28.44 -8.20 -19.29
N PRO A 95 -29.39 -9.03 -19.78
CA PRO A 95 -29.60 -10.39 -19.28
C PRO A 95 -28.43 -11.34 -19.59
N THR A 96 -27.64 -11.05 -20.62
CA THR A 96 -26.48 -11.86 -21.02
C THR A 96 -25.32 -11.66 -20.05
N VAL A 97 -25.03 -10.41 -19.67
CA VAL A 97 -24.01 -10.07 -18.66
C VAL A 97 -24.37 -10.68 -17.30
N ARG A 98 -25.65 -10.66 -16.93
CA ARG A 98 -26.15 -11.29 -15.69
C ARG A 98 -25.95 -12.81 -15.66
N ARG A 99 -26.21 -13.51 -16.76
CA ARG A 99 -25.96 -14.97 -16.85
C ARG A 99 -24.47 -15.30 -16.80
N TRP A 100 -23.64 -14.47 -17.43
CA TRP A 100 -22.18 -14.62 -17.34
C TRP A 100 -21.68 -14.42 -15.91
N ALA A 101 -22.14 -13.37 -15.21
CA ALA A 101 -21.74 -13.07 -13.84
C ALA A 101 -22.12 -14.22 -12.88
N LYS A 102 -23.34 -14.78 -12.99
CA LYS A 102 -23.75 -15.95 -12.20
C LYS A 102 -22.82 -17.15 -12.39
N ARG A 103 -22.43 -17.45 -13.64
CA ARG A 103 -21.49 -18.56 -13.94
C ARG A 103 -20.07 -18.29 -13.47
N ARG A 104 -19.64 -17.02 -13.44
CA ARG A 104 -18.33 -16.62 -12.91
C ARG A 104 -18.32 -16.76 -11.39
N TRP A 105 -19.38 -16.32 -10.72
CA TRP A 105 -19.54 -16.41 -9.27
C TRP A 105 -19.59 -17.86 -8.79
N ALA A 106 -20.39 -18.70 -9.45
CA ALA A 106 -20.47 -20.13 -9.13
C ALA A 106 -19.12 -20.85 -9.21
N ARG A 107 -18.22 -20.42 -10.13
CA ARG A 107 -16.87 -20.97 -10.25
C ARG A 107 -15.88 -20.41 -9.22
N ALA A 108 -16.15 -19.24 -8.65
CA ALA A 108 -15.30 -18.63 -7.63
C ALA A 108 -15.65 -19.10 -6.21
N THR A 109 -16.87 -19.61 -6.01
CA THR A 109 -17.37 -20.13 -4.74
C THR A 109 -17.43 -21.65 -4.65
N ALA A 110 -17.08 -22.35 -5.74
CA ALA A 110 -16.91 -23.80 -5.78
C ALA A 110 -15.45 -24.14 -5.42
#